data_AF-A0AAE0CS95-F1
#
_entry.id   AF-A0AAE0CS95-F1
#
_cell.length_a   1.000
_cell.length_b   1.000
_cell.length_c   1.000
_cell.angle_alpha   90.00
_cell.angle_beta   90.00
_cell.angle_gamma   90.00
#
_symmetry.space_group_name_H-M   'P 1'
#
loop_
_entity.id
_entity.type
_entity.pdbx_description
1 polymer ?
#
loop_
_entity_poly.entity_id
_entity_poly.type
_entity_poly.pdbx_seq_one_letter_code
_entity_poly.pdbx_strand_id
1 'polypeptide(L)'
;MKLYEVEKSRTMVMLDENTSRIALTTDMWTSNQKKGYMVVKAHFIDNTWKLRSRILRFIYVPAPHYASTLADELWNCLLDWNVDGKLFALTVDNCTVNDSMIKNYLLPKFSIGSLLLGGKLFHMRCSAHILNLIVKDGLDVIGDGIEKVRETVTYWSQSSRRLELLEDTAIRQLKMKSPKKLMLDCKTRWNSTYMMLEVALMYKDVFIRLQQRDS
;
A
#
# COMPACT_ATOMS: atom_id res chain seq x y z
N MET A 1 7.51 -24.20 -11.24
CA MET A 1 8.95 -23.95 -11.01
C MET A 1 9.69 -23.58 -12.30
N LYS A 2 9.56 -24.33 -13.42
CA LYS A 2 10.24 -24.02 -14.70
C LYS A 2 10.07 -22.57 -15.22
N LEU A 3 8.85 -22.01 -15.18
CA LEU A 3 8.60 -20.64 -15.66
C LEU A 3 9.35 -19.59 -14.83
N TYR A 4 9.37 -19.74 -13.51
CA TYR A 4 10.08 -18.82 -12.61
C TYR A 4 11.58 -18.82 -12.91
N GLU A 5 12.20 -20.00 -13.04
CA GLU A 5 13.64 -20.09 -13.33
C GLU A 5 13.98 -19.45 -14.70
N VAL A 6 13.13 -19.67 -15.71
CA VAL A 6 13.31 -19.04 -17.04
C VAL A 6 13.22 -17.52 -16.95
N GLU A 7 12.20 -16.99 -16.28
CA GLU A 7 12.01 -15.54 -16.15
C GLU A 7 13.04 -14.89 -15.23
N LYS A 8 13.51 -15.61 -14.20
CA LYS A 8 14.62 -15.19 -13.34
C LYS A 8 15.90 -15.05 -14.16
N SER A 9 16.28 -16.07 -14.91
CA SER A 9 17.47 -16.04 -15.78
C SER A 9 17.39 -14.90 -16.80
N ARG A 10 16.25 -14.71 -17.46
CA ARG A 10 16.03 -13.59 -18.40
C ARG A 10 16.18 -12.23 -17.72
N THR A 11 15.65 -12.10 -16.52
CA THR A 11 15.72 -10.84 -15.77
C THR A 11 17.13 -10.58 -15.26
N MET A 12 17.88 -11.60 -14.84
CA MET A 12 19.29 -11.47 -14.47
C MET A 12 20.13 -10.97 -15.64
N VAL A 13 19.99 -11.57 -16.84
CA VAL A 13 20.68 -11.10 -18.05
C VAL A 13 20.37 -9.62 -18.32
N MET A 14 19.09 -9.23 -18.24
CA MET A 14 18.68 -7.83 -18.41
C MET A 14 19.32 -6.90 -17.37
N LEU A 15 19.45 -7.33 -16.12
CA LEU A 15 20.07 -6.54 -15.05
C LEU A 15 21.59 -6.46 -15.21
N ASP A 16 22.25 -7.53 -15.65
CA ASP A 16 23.69 -7.58 -15.88
C ASP A 16 24.10 -6.69 -17.07
N GLU A 17 23.39 -6.80 -18.20
CA GLU A 17 23.60 -5.97 -19.40
C GLU A 17 23.25 -4.49 -19.18
N ASN A 18 22.43 -4.19 -18.17
CA ASN A 18 22.06 -2.82 -17.86
C ASN A 18 23.24 -2.08 -17.21
N THR A 19 23.71 -1.02 -17.89
CA THR A 19 24.81 -0.17 -17.43
C THR A 19 24.33 0.94 -16.49
N SER A 20 23.03 1.23 -16.47
CA SER A 20 22.45 2.23 -15.58
C SER A 20 22.35 1.73 -14.14
N ARG A 21 22.18 2.67 -13.21
CA ARG A 21 21.93 2.33 -11.80
C ARG A 21 20.46 1.93 -11.59
N ILE A 22 20.22 1.21 -10.50
CA ILE A 22 18.92 0.62 -10.17
C ILE A 22 18.34 1.31 -8.94
N ALA A 23 17.09 1.75 -9.03
CA ALA A 23 16.30 2.16 -7.89
C ALA A 23 15.43 1.00 -7.41
N LEU A 24 15.31 0.84 -6.10
CA LEU A 24 14.45 -0.18 -5.50
C LEU A 24 13.25 0.45 -4.81
N THR A 25 12.11 -0.22 -4.91
CA THR A 25 11.00 -0.03 -3.99
C THR A 25 10.82 -1.31 -3.19
N THR A 26 10.55 -1.17 -1.90
CA THR A 26 10.13 -2.28 -1.07
C THR A 26 8.91 -1.89 -0.25
N ASP A 27 8.01 -2.86 -0.12
CA ASP A 27 6.81 -2.74 0.68
C ASP A 27 6.68 -4.00 1.53
N MET A 28 6.16 -3.82 2.75
CA MET A 28 5.93 -4.90 3.68
C MET A 28 4.54 -4.78 4.27
N TRP A 29 3.80 -5.90 4.24
CA TRP A 29 2.47 -5.95 4.84
C TRP A 29 2.24 -7.28 5.54
N THR A 30 1.31 -7.26 6.48
CA THR A 30 0.78 -8.47 7.11
C THR A 30 -0.48 -8.90 6.35
N SER A 31 -0.52 -10.15 5.89
CA SER A 31 -1.68 -10.73 5.21
C SER A 31 -2.84 -10.98 6.17
N ASN A 32 -4.02 -11.32 5.63
CA ASN A 32 -5.18 -11.77 6.41
C ASN A 32 -4.92 -13.07 7.20
N GLN A 33 -3.89 -13.85 6.84
CA GLN A 33 -3.43 -15.02 7.59
C GLN A 33 -2.42 -14.66 8.69
N LYS A 34 -2.24 -13.37 9.01
CA LYS A 34 -1.27 -12.86 9.98
C LYS A 34 0.19 -13.20 9.63
N LYS A 35 0.49 -13.33 8.33
CA LYS A 35 1.84 -13.61 7.81
C LYS A 35 2.44 -12.34 7.21
N GLY A 36 3.68 -12.02 7.57
CA GLY A 36 4.42 -10.91 6.98
C GLY A 36 4.97 -11.26 5.61
N TYR A 37 4.77 -10.37 4.65
CA TYR A 37 5.37 -10.48 3.33
C TYR A 37 6.09 -9.19 2.97
N MET A 38 7.26 -9.33 2.37
CA MET A 38 8.06 -8.22 1.84
C MET A 38 8.22 -8.43 0.33
N VAL A 39 7.97 -7.38 -0.45
CA VAL A 39 8.28 -7.38 -1.88
C VAL A 39 9.46 -6.47 -2.14
N VAL A 40 10.36 -6.90 -3.01
CA VAL A 40 11.47 -6.08 -3.53
C VAL A 40 11.30 -5.94 -5.03
N LYS A 41 11.22 -4.71 -5.50
CA LYS A 41 11.02 -4.39 -6.91
C LYS A 41 12.12 -3.45 -7.38
N ALA A 42 12.72 -3.80 -8.51
CA ALA A 42 13.74 -3.00 -9.18
C ALA A 42 13.14 -2.14 -10.29
N HIS A 43 13.68 -0.94 -10.42
CA HIS A 43 13.35 0.07 -11.40
C HIS A 43 14.64 0.61 -12.01
N PHE A 44 14.72 0.62 -13.34
CA PHE A 44 15.90 1.11 -14.07
C PHE A 44 15.52 1.53 -15.48
N ILE A 45 16.35 2.36 -16.10
CA ILE A 45 16.22 2.74 -17.50
C ILE A 45 17.17 1.86 -18.30
N ASP A 46 16.64 1.09 -19.26
CA ASP A 46 17.47 0.22 -20.10
C ASP A 46 18.23 0.99 -21.19
N ASN A 47 19.10 0.31 -21.93
CA ASN A 47 19.89 0.89 -23.02
C ASN A 47 19.02 1.44 -24.18
N THR A 48 17.72 1.13 -24.20
CA THR A 48 16.74 1.68 -25.16
C THR A 48 15.96 2.88 -24.62
N TRP A 49 16.40 3.45 -23.49
CA TRP A 49 15.76 4.55 -22.79
C TRP A 49 14.34 4.24 -22.29
N LYS A 50 14.05 2.96 -22.03
CA LYS A 50 12.75 2.53 -21.50
C LYS A 50 12.84 2.24 -20.02
N LEU A 51 11.89 2.79 -19.26
CA LEU A 51 11.70 2.43 -17.86
C LEU A 51 11.28 0.95 -17.77
N ARG A 52 12.10 0.16 -17.06
CA ARG A 52 11.80 -1.22 -16.70
C ARG A 52 11.47 -1.31 -15.23
N SER A 53 10.58 -2.23 -14.93
CA SER A 53 10.15 -2.55 -13.56
C SER A 53 10.04 -4.06 -13.44
N ARG A 54 10.73 -4.63 -12.47
CA ARG A 54 10.81 -6.09 -12.25
C ARG A 54 10.69 -6.39 -10.77
N ILE A 55 9.80 -7.31 -10.42
CA ILE A 55 9.76 -7.86 -9.06
C ILE A 55 10.94 -8.82 -8.95
N LEU A 56 11.86 -8.51 -8.05
CA LEU A 56 13.03 -9.35 -7.77
C LEU A 56 12.67 -10.46 -6.78
N ARG A 57 11.91 -10.12 -5.75
CA ARG A 57 11.56 -11.11 -4.73
C ARG A 57 10.24 -10.82 -4.06
N PHE A 58 9.57 -11.90 -3.70
CA PHE A 58 8.44 -11.92 -2.79
C PHE A 58 8.82 -12.83 -1.62
N ILE A 59 9.01 -12.24 -0.45
CA ILE A 59 9.65 -12.86 0.71
C ILE A 59 8.59 -13.07 1.77
N TYR A 60 8.50 -14.29 2.31
CA TYR A 60 7.81 -14.51 3.57
C TYR A 60 8.76 -14.13 4.71
N VAL A 61 8.37 -13.17 5.53
CA VAL A 61 9.15 -12.72 6.68
C VAL A 61 8.36 -13.10 7.94
N PRO A 62 8.82 -14.09 8.72
CA PRO A 62 8.18 -14.45 9.98
C PRO A 62 8.13 -13.25 10.94
N ALA A 63 7.13 -13.22 11.80
CA ALA A 63 7.13 -12.31 12.94
C ALA A 63 8.12 -12.84 14.00
N PRO A 64 8.77 -11.96 14.78
CA PRO A 64 8.72 -10.49 14.72
C PRO A 64 9.53 -9.87 13.58
N HIS A 65 9.04 -8.77 13.01
CA HIS A 65 9.66 -8.08 11.86
C HIS A 65 10.75 -7.09 12.31
N TYR A 66 11.86 -7.62 12.83
CA TYR A 66 12.97 -6.78 13.26
C TYR A 66 13.68 -6.09 12.09
N ALA A 67 14.17 -4.88 12.33
CA ALA A 67 14.94 -4.09 11.36
C ALA A 67 16.16 -4.86 10.82
N SER A 68 16.83 -5.66 11.64
CA SER A 68 17.95 -6.52 11.23
C SER A 68 17.51 -7.59 10.23
N THR A 69 16.42 -8.31 10.54
CA THR A 69 15.87 -9.36 9.67
C THR A 69 15.45 -8.80 8.31
N LEU A 70 14.80 -7.64 8.28
CA LEU A 70 14.41 -7.00 7.02
C LEU A 70 15.62 -6.55 6.19
N ALA A 71 16.67 -6.06 6.86
CA ALA A 71 17.91 -5.69 6.19
C ALA A 71 18.65 -6.89 5.61
N ASP A 72 18.66 -8.03 6.33
CA ASP A 72 19.26 -9.28 5.85
C ASP A 72 18.51 -9.82 4.63
N GLU A 73 17.17 -9.85 4.68
CA GLU A 73 16.34 -10.28 3.55
C GLU A 73 16.53 -9.38 2.32
N LEU A 74 16.58 -8.06 2.52
CA LEU A 74 16.85 -7.11 1.44
C LEU A 74 18.25 -7.31 0.88
N TRP A 75 19.26 -7.44 1.74
CA TRP A 75 20.66 -7.65 1.33
C TRP A 75 20.85 -8.94 0.54
N ASN A 76 20.28 -10.05 1.02
CA ASN A 76 20.29 -11.33 0.30
C ASN A 76 19.62 -11.18 -1.07
N CYS A 77 18.52 -10.42 -1.16
CA CYS A 77 17.92 -10.11 -2.46
C CYS A 77 18.85 -9.30 -3.37
N LEU A 78 19.67 -8.38 -2.85
CA LEU A 78 20.62 -7.63 -3.68
C LEU A 78 21.71 -8.56 -4.26
N LEU A 79 22.27 -9.42 -3.41
CA LEU A 79 23.31 -10.37 -3.79
C LEU A 79 22.78 -11.41 -4.79
N ASP A 80 21.61 -11.99 -4.52
CA ASP A 80 21.02 -13.04 -5.36
C ASP A 80 20.66 -12.57 -6.78
N TRP A 81 20.54 -11.25 -6.96
CA TRP A 81 20.24 -10.61 -8.23
C TRP A 81 21.43 -9.81 -8.80
N ASN A 82 22.59 -9.82 -8.13
CA ASN A 82 23.81 -9.10 -8.54
C ASN A 82 23.57 -7.59 -8.74
N VAL A 83 22.79 -6.95 -7.85
CA VAL A 83 22.41 -5.53 -7.94
C VAL A 83 22.95 -4.67 -6.81
N ASP A 84 23.66 -5.24 -5.84
CA ASP A 84 24.30 -4.53 -4.73
C ASP A 84 25.27 -3.45 -5.24
N GLY A 85 26.08 -3.75 -6.26
CA GLY A 85 26.98 -2.77 -6.89
C GLY A 85 26.28 -1.72 -7.77
N LYS A 86 24.99 -1.89 -8.07
CA LYS A 86 24.23 -1.01 -8.99
C LYS A 86 23.17 -0.16 -8.28
N LEU A 87 23.00 -0.29 -6.97
CA LEU A 87 21.98 0.43 -6.23
C LEU A 87 22.18 1.96 -6.27
N PHE A 88 21.11 2.68 -6.60
CA PHE A 88 21.04 4.14 -6.59
C PHE A 88 20.18 4.66 -5.45
N ALA A 89 18.96 4.14 -5.37
CA ALA A 89 17.93 4.65 -4.50
C ALA A 89 17.14 3.51 -3.88
N LEU A 90 16.62 3.74 -2.67
CA LEU A 90 15.72 2.84 -1.99
C LEU A 90 14.50 3.62 -1.50
N THR A 91 13.32 3.24 -1.98
CA THR A 91 12.06 3.78 -1.53
C THR A 91 11.34 2.76 -0.66
N VAL A 92 10.97 3.16 0.56
CA VAL A 92 10.28 2.35 1.56
C VAL A 92 9.03 3.08 2.04
N ASP A 93 8.10 2.38 2.68
CA ASP A 93 6.98 3.03 3.35
C ASP A 93 7.44 3.86 4.56
N ASN A 94 6.51 4.59 5.18
CA ASN A 94 6.84 5.54 6.24
C ASN A 94 6.94 4.88 7.63
N CYS A 95 7.09 3.55 7.69
CA CYS A 95 7.32 2.83 8.94
C CYS A 95 8.67 3.22 9.54
N THR A 96 8.71 3.46 10.85
CA THR A 96 9.93 3.84 11.59
C THR A 96 10.96 2.73 11.63
N VAL A 97 10.54 1.46 11.56
CA VAL A 97 11.43 0.29 11.49
C VAL A 97 12.38 0.39 10.30
N ASN A 98 11.93 0.98 9.18
CA ASN A 98 12.75 1.11 7.98
C ASN A 98 13.94 2.05 8.18
N ASP A 99 13.84 3.06 9.04
CA ASP A 99 14.97 3.96 9.31
C ASP A 99 16.12 3.21 9.96
N SER A 100 15.78 2.39 10.96
CA SER A 100 16.75 1.54 11.64
C SER A 100 17.30 0.47 10.69
N MET A 101 16.43 -0.18 9.91
CA MET A 101 16.82 -1.17 8.89
C MET A 101 17.87 -0.59 7.94
N ILE A 102 17.60 0.59 7.37
CA ILE A 102 18.51 1.21 6.40
C ILE A 102 19.80 1.67 7.08
N LYS A 103 19.69 2.47 8.14
CA LYS A 103 20.85 3.15 8.74
C LYS A 103 21.77 2.20 9.49
N ASN A 104 21.21 1.31 10.30
CA ASN A 104 21.97 0.52 11.27
C ASN A 104 22.35 -0.87 10.74
N TYR A 105 21.64 -1.41 9.75
CA TYR A 105 21.82 -2.79 9.31
C TYR A 105 22.12 -2.94 7.82
N LEU A 106 21.49 -2.14 6.95
CA LEU A 106 21.69 -2.25 5.50
C LEU A 106 22.93 -1.49 5.03
N LEU A 107 23.06 -0.19 5.37
CA LEU A 107 24.19 0.64 4.97
C LEU A 107 25.56 0.05 5.34
N PRO A 108 25.76 -0.51 6.55
CA PRO A 108 27.06 -1.11 6.91
C PRO A 108 27.48 -2.32 6.07
N LYS A 109 26.56 -2.95 5.32
CA LYS A 109 26.86 -4.10 4.46
C LYS A 109 27.48 -3.69 3.12
N PHE A 110 27.30 -2.43 2.71
CA PHE A 110 27.89 -1.91 1.49
C PHE A 110 29.39 -1.62 1.67
N SER A 111 30.21 -2.04 0.71
CA SER A 111 31.62 -1.65 0.67
C SER A 111 31.77 -0.15 0.48
N ILE A 112 32.84 0.43 1.04
CA ILE A 112 33.16 1.85 0.87
C ILE A 112 33.26 2.18 -0.62
N GLY A 113 32.52 3.19 -1.07
CA GLY A 113 32.52 3.65 -2.47
C GLY A 113 31.62 2.85 -3.44
N SER A 114 30.93 1.80 -2.98
CA SER A 114 29.98 1.04 -3.82
C SER A 114 28.71 1.84 -4.17
N LEU A 115 28.28 2.70 -3.24
CA LEU A 115 27.17 3.63 -3.42
C LEU A 115 27.65 4.97 -3.98
N LEU A 116 26.78 5.65 -4.72
CA LEU A 116 27.03 7.01 -5.20
C LEU A 116 27.18 8.02 -4.03
N LEU A 117 27.55 9.26 -4.36
CA LEU A 117 27.59 10.38 -3.42
C LEU A 117 28.49 10.12 -2.18
N GLY A 118 29.61 9.43 -2.39
CA GLY A 118 30.58 9.13 -1.32
C GLY A 118 30.08 8.11 -0.30
N GLY A 119 29.23 7.15 -0.72
CA GLY A 119 28.70 6.11 0.16
C GLY A 119 27.30 6.40 0.73
N LYS A 120 26.65 7.50 0.33
CA LYS A 120 25.30 7.84 0.81
C LYS A 120 24.24 7.17 -0.06
N LEU A 121 23.37 6.37 0.55
CA LEU A 121 22.19 5.83 -0.13
C LEU A 121 21.10 6.90 -0.25
N PHE A 122 20.56 7.09 -1.46
CA PHE A 122 19.40 7.94 -1.67
C PHE A 122 18.12 7.22 -1.20
N HIS A 123 17.82 7.37 0.08
CA HIS A 123 16.59 6.86 0.70
C HIS A 123 15.44 7.85 0.50
N MET A 124 14.31 7.36 -0.01
CA MET A 124 13.05 8.10 -0.08
C MET A 124 11.93 7.39 0.67
N ARG A 125 11.03 8.19 1.25
CA ARG A 125 9.75 7.68 1.75
C ARG A 125 8.73 7.60 0.62
N CYS A 126 7.81 6.65 0.74
CA CYS A 126 6.70 6.52 -0.21
C CYS A 126 5.78 7.75 -0.18
N SER A 127 5.76 8.52 -1.27
CA SER A 127 4.91 9.72 -1.40
C SER A 127 3.42 9.40 -1.30
N ALA A 128 2.98 8.23 -1.77
CA ALA A 128 1.58 7.81 -1.63
C ALA A 128 1.21 7.59 -0.15
N HIS A 129 2.15 7.06 0.64
CA HIS A 129 1.96 6.91 2.07
C HIS A 129 1.93 8.27 2.77
N ILE A 130 2.81 9.20 2.41
CA ILE A 130 2.79 10.58 2.92
C ILE A 130 1.46 11.26 2.61
N LEU A 131 0.97 11.16 1.37
CA LEU A 131 -0.31 11.74 1.00
C LEU A 131 -1.46 11.14 1.82
N ASN A 132 -1.43 9.82 2.05
CA ASN A 132 -2.42 9.16 2.92
C ASN A 132 -2.35 9.66 4.37
N LEU A 133 -1.16 9.98 4.90
CA LEU A 133 -1.02 10.58 6.24
C LEU A 133 -1.63 11.99 6.28
N ILE A 134 -1.38 12.81 5.25
CA ILE A 134 -1.98 14.16 5.13
C ILE A 134 -3.51 14.06 5.08
N VAL A 135 -4.04 13.14 4.27
CA VAL A 135 -5.50 12.92 4.18
C VAL A 135 -6.08 12.49 5.52
N LYS A 136 -5.43 11.57 6.24
CA LYS A 136 -5.89 11.13 7.57
C LYS A 136 -5.92 12.27 8.57
N ASP A 137 -4.84 13.05 8.64
CA ASP A 137 -4.75 14.22 9.51
C ASP A 137 -5.86 15.24 9.21
N GLY A 138 -6.15 15.47 7.91
CA GLY A 138 -7.28 16.31 7.50
C GLY A 138 -8.66 15.74 7.84
N LEU A 139 -8.85 14.42 7.77
CA LEU A 139 -10.10 13.76 8.13
C LEU A 139 -10.35 13.78 9.65
N ASP A 140 -9.30 13.74 10.46
CA ASP A 140 -9.42 13.75 11.93
C ASP A 140 -10.09 15.03 12.45
N VAL A 141 -9.96 16.16 11.73
CA VAL A 141 -10.66 17.42 12.03
C VAL A 141 -12.19 17.26 12.02
N ILE A 142 -12.72 16.34 11.22
CA ILE A 142 -14.16 16.04 11.11
C ILE A 142 -14.49 14.62 11.62
N GLY A 143 -13.61 14.05 12.44
CA GLY A 143 -13.70 12.66 12.91
C GLY A 143 -15.05 12.32 13.55
N ASP A 144 -15.60 13.19 14.39
CA ASP A 144 -16.90 12.99 15.04
C ASP A 144 -18.05 12.88 14.01
N GLY A 145 -17.97 13.65 12.93
CA GLY A 145 -18.95 13.59 11.84
C GLY A 145 -18.83 12.29 11.05
N ILE A 146 -17.60 11.86 10.78
CA ILE A 146 -17.31 10.60 10.11
C ILE A 146 -17.83 9.42 10.93
N GLU A 147 -17.62 9.42 12.26
CA GLU A 147 -18.07 8.33 13.12
C GLU A 147 -19.60 8.20 13.14
N LYS A 148 -20.34 9.32 13.21
CA LYS A 148 -21.81 9.31 13.12
C LYS A 148 -22.32 8.73 11.79
N VAL A 149 -21.64 9.05 10.68
CA VAL A 149 -21.96 8.46 9.38
C VAL A 149 -21.62 6.97 9.38
N ARG A 150 -20.47 6.59 9.96
CA ARG A 150 -20.02 5.20 10.08
C ARG A 150 -21.03 4.35 10.90
N GLU A 151 -21.55 4.89 11.99
CA GLU A 151 -22.63 4.29 12.79
C GLU A 151 -23.92 4.11 11.98
N THR A 152 -24.31 5.13 11.22
CA THR A 152 -25.50 5.09 10.33
C THR A 152 -25.34 4.00 9.27
N VAL A 153 -24.21 3.99 8.56
CA VAL A 153 -23.89 2.98 7.53
C VAL A 153 -23.90 1.58 8.13
N THR A 154 -23.31 1.43 9.32
CA THR A 154 -23.28 0.16 10.05
C THR A 154 -24.70 -0.30 10.40
N TYR A 155 -25.53 0.57 10.97
CA TYR A 155 -26.90 0.25 11.38
C TYR A 155 -27.74 -0.31 10.22
N TRP A 156 -27.69 0.33 9.06
CA TRP A 156 -28.45 -0.05 7.86
C TRP A 156 -27.88 -1.28 7.14
N SER A 157 -26.56 -1.49 7.21
CA SER A 157 -25.88 -2.60 6.52
C SER A 157 -25.84 -3.90 7.32
N GLN A 158 -26.18 -3.87 8.61
CA GLN A 158 -26.13 -5.03 9.51
C GLN A 158 -27.24 -6.07 9.28
N SER A 159 -28.37 -5.69 8.67
CA SER A 159 -29.53 -6.56 8.50
C SER A 159 -30.06 -6.49 7.08
N SER A 160 -30.32 -7.65 6.46
CA SER A 160 -30.93 -7.72 5.13
C SER A 160 -32.27 -6.98 5.09
N ARG A 161 -33.08 -7.09 6.14
CA ARG A 161 -34.38 -6.38 6.25
C ARG A 161 -34.21 -4.86 6.21
N ARG A 162 -33.22 -4.33 6.95
CA ARG A 162 -32.94 -2.89 6.98
C ARG A 162 -32.42 -2.41 5.62
N LEU A 163 -31.55 -3.18 5.00
CA LEU A 163 -30.99 -2.87 3.69
C LEU A 163 -32.09 -2.85 2.62
N GLU A 164 -32.97 -3.84 2.60
CA GLU A 164 -34.13 -3.89 1.69
C GLU A 164 -35.06 -2.69 1.90
N LEU A 165 -35.36 -2.33 3.15
CA LEU A 165 -36.18 -1.15 3.46
C LEU A 165 -35.54 0.16 2.98
N LEU A 166 -34.22 0.28 3.14
CA LEU A 166 -33.46 1.43 2.67
C LEU A 166 -33.51 1.54 1.15
N GLU A 167 -33.24 0.44 0.44
CA GLU A 167 -33.26 0.38 -1.01
C GLU A 167 -34.67 0.63 -1.58
N ASP A 168 -35.70 0.06 -0.98
CA ASP A 168 -37.10 0.30 -1.35
C ASP A 168 -37.48 1.77 -1.20
N THR A 169 -37.10 2.40 -0.07
CA THR A 169 -37.38 3.81 0.19
C THR A 169 -36.64 4.71 -0.80
N ALA A 170 -35.37 4.42 -1.07
CA ALA A 170 -34.55 5.13 -2.04
C ALA A 170 -35.16 5.10 -3.46
N ILE A 171 -35.53 3.91 -3.94
CA ILE A 171 -36.03 3.72 -5.31
C ILE A 171 -37.47 4.20 -5.43
N ARG A 172 -38.38 3.75 -4.55
CA ARG A 172 -39.82 3.95 -4.74
C ARG A 172 -40.29 5.32 -4.26
N GLN A 173 -39.74 5.81 -3.16
CA GLN A 173 -40.24 7.04 -2.51
C GLN A 173 -39.46 8.29 -2.92
N LEU A 174 -38.16 8.15 -3.16
CA LEU A 174 -37.29 9.25 -3.57
C LEU A 174 -36.82 9.15 -5.04
N LYS A 175 -37.26 8.13 -5.78
CA LYS A 175 -37.02 7.96 -7.22
C LYS A 175 -35.54 8.00 -7.59
N MET A 176 -34.67 7.48 -6.72
CA MET A 176 -33.24 7.35 -7.00
C MET A 176 -33.01 6.42 -8.18
N LYS A 177 -32.41 6.93 -9.26
CA LYS A 177 -32.22 6.18 -10.51
C LYS A 177 -31.15 5.08 -10.42
N SER A 178 -30.15 5.26 -9.56
CA SER A 178 -29.03 4.32 -9.40
C SER A 178 -28.55 4.30 -7.94
N PRO A 179 -29.25 3.57 -7.04
CA PRO A 179 -28.79 3.38 -5.68
C PRO A 179 -27.46 2.60 -5.67
N LYS A 180 -26.44 3.14 -4.98
CA LYS A 180 -25.18 2.43 -4.75
C LYS A 180 -25.23 1.71 -3.40
N LYS A 181 -24.66 0.51 -3.34
CA LYS A 181 -24.55 -0.25 -2.09
C LYS A 181 -23.79 0.54 -1.02
N LEU A 182 -24.37 0.65 0.18
CA LEU A 182 -23.67 1.19 1.36
C LEU A 182 -22.45 0.33 1.69
N MET A 183 -21.32 0.97 1.97
CA MET A 183 -20.07 0.31 2.29
C MET A 183 -19.39 1.02 3.45
N LEU A 184 -18.98 0.24 4.44
CA LEU A 184 -18.17 0.74 5.54
C LEU A 184 -16.74 1.01 5.06
N ASP A 185 -16.12 2.07 5.58
CA ASP A 185 -14.74 2.37 5.28
C ASP A 185 -13.76 1.38 5.94
N CYS A 186 -12.59 1.26 5.31
CA CYS A 186 -11.55 0.29 5.63
C CYS A 186 -10.25 1.03 5.93
N LYS A 187 -9.79 0.97 7.17
CA LYS A 187 -8.61 1.71 7.66
C LYS A 187 -7.33 1.53 6.83
N THR A 188 -7.19 0.40 6.14
CA THR A 188 -6.02 0.06 5.30
C THR A 188 -6.17 0.50 3.84
N ARG A 189 -7.32 1.01 3.41
CA ARG A 189 -7.56 1.55 2.06
C ARG A 189 -7.82 3.05 2.13
N TRP A 190 -6.87 3.83 1.64
CA TRP A 190 -6.82 5.29 1.74
C TRP A 190 -8.05 6.05 1.23
N ASN A 191 -8.76 5.55 0.22
CA ASN A 191 -9.92 6.21 -0.36
C ASN A 191 -11.26 5.71 0.20
N SER A 192 -11.25 4.77 1.15
CA SER A 192 -12.48 4.08 1.58
C SER A 192 -13.41 4.98 2.39
N THR A 193 -12.88 5.91 3.20
CA THR A 193 -13.68 6.90 3.93
C THR A 193 -14.39 7.85 2.96
N TYR A 194 -13.68 8.34 1.93
CA TYR A 194 -14.30 9.11 0.86
C TYR A 194 -15.46 8.35 0.19
N MET A 195 -15.24 7.08 -0.17
CA MET A 195 -16.28 6.26 -0.81
C MET A 195 -17.49 6.03 0.10
N MET A 196 -17.27 5.81 1.40
CA MET A 196 -18.36 5.69 2.38
C MET A 196 -19.16 6.99 2.47
N LEU A 197 -18.49 8.13 2.60
CA LEU A 197 -19.14 9.44 2.70
C LEU A 197 -19.89 9.80 1.42
N GLU A 198 -19.29 9.57 0.24
CA GLU A 198 -19.91 9.80 -1.06
C GLU A 198 -21.22 9.01 -1.18
N VAL A 199 -21.19 7.72 -0.84
CA VAL A 199 -22.39 6.89 -0.91
C VAL A 199 -23.42 7.29 0.14
N ALA A 200 -23.01 7.46 1.41
CA ALA A 200 -23.93 7.85 2.48
C ALA A 200 -24.63 9.19 2.19
N LEU A 201 -23.93 10.15 1.57
CA LEU A 201 -24.51 11.43 1.21
C LEU A 201 -25.66 11.31 0.21
N MET A 202 -25.60 10.36 -0.73
CA MET A 202 -26.71 10.11 -1.66
C MET A 202 -27.98 9.61 -0.96
N TYR A 203 -27.83 8.98 0.21
CA TYR A 203 -28.94 8.47 1.02
C TYR A 203 -29.39 9.45 2.11
N LYS A 204 -28.85 10.68 2.15
CA LYS A 204 -29.17 11.67 3.20
C LYS A 204 -30.68 11.84 3.42
N ASP A 205 -31.44 12.06 2.37
CA ASP A 205 -32.89 12.27 2.47
C ASP A 205 -33.65 10.98 2.80
N VAL A 206 -33.10 9.82 2.39
CA VAL A 206 -33.64 8.49 2.75
C VAL A 206 -33.51 8.29 4.26
N PHE A 207 -32.34 8.58 4.83
CA PHE A 207 -32.08 8.44 6.27
C PHE A 207 -33.00 9.33 7.10
N ILE A 208 -33.17 10.60 6.72
CA ILE A 208 -34.08 11.54 7.41
C ILE A 208 -35.51 11.01 7.41
N ARG A 209 -35.98 10.49 6.27
CA ARG A 209 -37.34 9.96 6.14
C ARG A 209 -37.57 8.69 6.95
N LEU A 210 -36.59 7.79 7.00
CA LEU A 210 -36.71 6.55 7.76
C LEU A 210 -36.64 6.79 9.27
N GLN A 211 -35.84 7.77 9.72
CA GLN A 211 -35.82 8.18 11.12
C GLN A 211 -37.20 8.60 11.63
N GLN A 212 -37.99 9.30 10.81
CA GLN A 212 -39.36 9.72 11.17
C GLN A 212 -40.35 8.54 11.30
N ARG A 213 -40.01 7.35 10.81
CA ARG A 213 -40.88 6.14 10.86
C ARG A 213 -40.51 5.16 11.98
N ASP A 214 -39.25 5.18 12.40
CA ASP A 214 -38.74 4.38 13.54
C ASP A 214 -38.90 5.12 14.89
N SER A 215 -39.51 6.31 14.90
CA SER A 215 -39.87 7.09 16.10
C SER A 215 -41.24 6.72 16.66
#